data_AF-A0A6H9LNH8-F1
#
_entry.id   AF-A0A6H9LNH8-F1
#
_cell.length_a   1.000
_cell.length_b   1.000
_cell.length_c   1.000
_cell.angle_alpha   90.00
_cell.angle_beta   90.00
_cell.angle_gamma   90.00
#
_symmetry.space_group_name_H-M   'P 1'
#
loop_
_entity.id
_entity.type
_entity.pdbx_description
1 polymer ?
#
loop_
_entity_poly.entity_id
_entity_poly.type
_entity_poly.pdbx_seq_one_letter_code
_entity_poly.pdbx_strand_id
1 'polypeptide(L)'
;MNEFQKYALKLSVLFLVLFLALAISPHDRADWALENLLVLILVPILIFTSKKFPLSKISYTLIFLFLCLHEVGAHYTYAAVPYDQWFESIFGCTFNSIFGWERNHFDRLVHFSYGLLLAYPIRELFHRVANVSGFWGYFLPLDVTMSTSMIFELFEWAAVELFGGDLGIAYLGTQGDIWDAHKDMGLATIGAIVTLLITALINMRLQRDFAKEMKDSFKIKESKPLGEQEIKRMLNEKKDGQR
;
A
#
# COMPACT_ATOMS: atom_id res chain seq x y z
N MET A 1 -7.46 28.64 -2.15
CA MET A 1 -7.06 27.32 -1.60
C MET A 1 -6.75 27.46 -0.13
N ASN A 2 -7.29 26.58 0.71
CA ASN A 2 -6.88 26.52 2.12
C ASN A 2 -5.44 25.95 2.25
N GLU A 3 -4.81 26.13 3.41
CA GLU A 3 -3.43 25.65 3.67
C GLU A 3 -3.24 24.16 3.37
N PHE A 4 -4.30 23.39 3.58
CA PHE A 4 -4.33 21.97 3.27
C PHE A 4 -4.22 21.69 1.76
N GLN A 5 -5.05 22.34 0.95
CA GLN A 5 -5.00 22.22 -0.51
C GLN A 5 -3.68 22.72 -1.08
N LYS A 6 -3.07 23.75 -0.47
CA LYS A 6 -1.73 24.21 -0.85
C LYS A 6 -0.68 23.13 -0.59
N TYR A 7 -0.80 22.40 0.51
CA TYR A 7 0.10 21.30 0.84
C TYR A 7 -0.02 20.15 -0.15
N ALA A 8 -1.23 19.67 -0.41
CA ALA A 8 -1.47 18.61 -1.39
C ALA A 8 -0.97 19.01 -2.79
N LEU A 9 -1.26 20.24 -3.23
CA LEU A 9 -0.76 20.75 -4.52
C LEU A 9 0.76 20.78 -4.58
N LYS A 10 1.45 21.23 -3.50
CA LYS A 10 2.91 21.23 -3.45
C LYS A 10 3.47 19.83 -3.65
N LEU A 11 2.94 18.83 -2.95
CA LEU A 11 3.37 17.44 -3.12
C LEU A 11 3.09 16.92 -4.54
N SER A 12 1.92 17.23 -5.11
CA SER A 12 1.61 16.85 -6.50
C SER A 12 2.57 17.48 -7.51
N VAL A 13 2.94 18.74 -7.34
CA VAL A 13 3.90 19.43 -8.22
C VAL A 13 5.30 18.82 -8.06
N LEU A 14 5.76 18.59 -6.82
CA LEU A 14 7.05 17.95 -6.57
C LEU A 14 7.10 16.54 -7.17
N PHE A 15 6.03 15.76 -7.00
CA PHE A 15 5.92 14.44 -7.58
C PHE A 15 5.94 14.50 -9.10
N LEU A 16 5.19 15.42 -9.71
CA LEU A 16 5.19 15.60 -11.16
C LEU A 16 6.58 15.95 -11.70
N VAL A 17 7.33 16.81 -11.02
CA VAL A 17 8.71 17.15 -11.40
C VAL A 17 9.61 15.90 -11.33
N LEU A 18 9.51 15.12 -10.25
CA LEU A 18 10.28 13.88 -10.09
C LEU A 18 9.90 12.85 -11.17
N PHE A 19 8.60 12.61 -11.36
CA PHE A 19 8.04 11.72 -12.39
C PHE A 19 8.56 12.10 -13.78
N LEU A 20 8.48 13.38 -14.15
CA LEU A 20 8.95 13.84 -15.46
C LEU A 20 10.48 13.72 -15.61
N ALA A 21 11.24 13.93 -14.54
CA ALA A 21 12.69 13.72 -14.56
C ALA A 21 13.04 12.24 -14.75
N LEU A 22 12.36 11.34 -14.04
CA LEU A 22 12.57 9.89 -14.13
C LEU A 22 11.93 9.26 -15.38
N ALA A 23 11.03 9.97 -16.06
CA ALA A 23 10.55 9.58 -17.39
C ALA A 23 11.58 9.84 -18.51
N ILE A 24 12.66 10.57 -18.24
CA ILE A 24 13.72 10.83 -19.21
C ILE A 24 14.61 9.59 -19.28
N SER A 25 14.55 8.89 -20.42
CA SER A 25 15.39 7.71 -20.70
C SER A 25 15.37 6.66 -19.58
N PRO A 26 14.19 6.11 -19.20
CA PRO A 26 14.14 4.97 -18.29
C PRO A 26 14.89 3.78 -18.90
N HIS A 27 15.39 2.90 -18.03
CA HIS A 27 16.19 1.74 -18.39
C HIS A 27 15.46 0.83 -19.39
N ASP A 28 14.17 0.56 -19.15
CA ASP A 28 13.27 -0.06 -20.12
C ASP A 28 11.97 0.75 -20.21
N ARG A 29 11.58 1.17 -21.43
CA ARG A 29 10.40 2.03 -21.64
C ARG A 29 9.08 1.27 -21.52
N ALA A 30 9.05 -0.01 -21.87
CA ALA A 30 7.84 -0.83 -21.81
C ALA A 30 7.56 -1.21 -20.36
N ASP A 31 8.60 -1.62 -19.62
CA ASP A 31 8.53 -1.89 -18.18
C ASP A 31 8.11 -0.64 -17.40
N TRP A 32 8.78 0.50 -17.63
CA TRP A 32 8.42 1.77 -17.01
C TRP A 32 6.95 2.17 -17.23
N ALA A 33 6.41 1.91 -18.42
CA ALA A 33 5.01 2.20 -18.74
C ALA A 33 4.04 1.24 -18.01
N LEU A 34 4.40 -0.04 -17.89
CA LEU A 34 3.62 -1.04 -17.18
C LEU A 34 3.57 -0.72 -15.67
N GLU A 35 4.72 -0.43 -15.07
CA GLU A 35 4.86 -0.02 -13.66
C GLU A 35 4.03 1.23 -13.33
N ASN A 36 3.97 2.17 -14.28
CA ASN A 36 3.27 3.44 -14.07
C ASN A 36 1.77 3.38 -14.32
N LEU A 37 1.22 2.25 -14.76
CA LEU A 37 -0.22 2.12 -15.03
C LEU A 37 -1.07 2.42 -13.78
N LEU A 38 -0.70 1.87 -12.62
CA LEU A 38 -1.42 2.10 -11.38
C LEU A 38 -1.20 3.52 -10.82
N VAL A 39 -0.03 4.11 -11.02
CA VAL A 39 0.27 5.50 -10.65
C VAL A 39 -0.64 6.47 -11.42
N LEU A 40 -0.78 6.25 -12.73
CA LEU A 40 -1.65 7.05 -13.61
C LEU A 40 -3.13 6.94 -13.26
N ILE A 41 -3.55 5.91 -12.51
CA ILE A 41 -4.91 5.78 -11.99
C ILE A 41 -5.00 6.43 -10.60
N LEU A 42 -4.06 6.12 -9.70
CA LEU A 42 -4.07 6.57 -8.31
C LEU A 42 -3.94 8.08 -8.17
N VAL A 43 -3.00 8.71 -8.90
CA VAL A 43 -2.73 10.15 -8.77
C VAL A 43 -3.94 11.00 -9.15
N PRO A 44 -4.64 10.77 -10.29
CA PRO A 44 -5.89 11.44 -10.57
C PRO A 44 -6.96 11.22 -9.51
N ILE A 45 -7.13 10.00 -9.00
CA ILE A 45 -8.08 9.71 -7.92
C ILE A 45 -7.79 10.60 -6.70
N LEU A 46 -6.53 10.68 -6.27
CA LEU A 46 -6.12 11.53 -5.14
C LEU A 46 -6.38 13.02 -5.40
N ILE A 47 -6.11 13.50 -6.62
CA ILE A 47 -6.37 14.90 -7.00
C ILE A 47 -7.88 15.20 -6.97
N PHE A 48 -8.71 14.37 -7.59
CA PHE A 48 -10.15 14.59 -7.66
C PHE A 48 -10.84 14.45 -6.30
N THR A 49 -10.38 13.51 -5.48
CA THR A 49 -10.93 13.29 -4.13
C THR A 49 -10.45 14.36 -3.14
N SER A 50 -9.29 15.00 -3.34
CA SER A 50 -8.71 15.97 -2.39
C SER A 50 -9.65 17.13 -1.98
N LYS A 51 -10.63 17.50 -2.82
CA LYS A 51 -11.58 18.58 -2.51
C LYS A 51 -12.74 18.11 -1.64
N LYS A 52 -13.23 16.89 -1.85
CA LYS A 52 -14.42 16.33 -1.16
C LYS A 52 -14.03 15.47 0.04
N PHE A 53 -12.88 14.80 -0.06
CA PHE A 53 -12.35 13.86 0.90
C PHE A 53 -10.82 14.06 1.05
N PRO A 54 -10.39 15.19 1.63
CA PRO A 54 -8.96 15.45 1.84
C PRO A 54 -8.41 14.51 2.92
N LEU A 55 -7.47 13.62 2.60
CA LEU A 55 -6.69 12.85 3.60
C LEU A 55 -5.83 13.77 4.51
N SER A 56 -5.30 13.26 5.60
CA SER A 56 -4.40 14.02 6.48
C SER A 56 -3.08 14.37 5.77
N LYS A 57 -2.38 15.42 6.26
CA LYS A 57 -1.04 15.77 5.75
C LYS A 57 -0.07 14.60 5.86
N ILE A 58 -0.14 13.84 6.96
CA ILE A 58 0.69 12.64 7.18
C ILE A 58 0.42 11.63 6.06
N SER A 59 -0.84 11.30 5.79
CA SER A 59 -1.19 10.34 4.74
C SER A 59 -0.72 10.81 3.36
N TYR A 60 -0.88 12.09 3.02
CA TYR A 60 -0.35 12.62 1.76
C TYR A 60 1.18 12.54 1.68
N THR A 61 1.90 12.81 2.78
CA THR A 61 3.36 12.65 2.82
C THR A 61 3.76 11.20 2.61
N LEU A 62 3.12 10.26 3.30
CA LEU A 62 3.48 8.85 3.22
C LEU A 62 3.22 8.29 1.81
N ILE A 63 2.07 8.64 1.21
CA ILE A 63 1.77 8.30 -0.19
C ILE A 63 2.82 8.92 -1.12
N PHE A 64 3.15 10.20 -0.93
CA PHE A 64 4.17 10.87 -1.74
C PHE A 64 5.53 10.18 -1.66
N LEU A 65 5.99 9.82 -0.46
CA LEU A 65 7.26 9.12 -0.26
C LEU A 65 7.26 7.75 -0.93
N PHE A 66 6.16 7.00 -0.81
CA PHE A 66 6.01 5.71 -1.48
C PHE A 66 6.07 5.87 -3.00
N LEU A 67 5.33 6.82 -3.56
CA LEU A 67 5.35 7.09 -5.00
C LEU A 67 6.74 7.52 -5.48
N CYS A 68 7.50 8.29 -4.69
CA CYS A 68 8.88 8.64 -5.05
C CYS A 68 9.78 7.40 -5.12
N LEU A 69 9.62 6.45 -4.19
CA LEU A 69 10.37 5.19 -4.20
C LEU A 69 9.99 4.33 -5.40
N HIS A 70 8.69 4.23 -5.70
CA HIS A 70 8.15 3.55 -6.88
C HIS A 70 8.77 4.07 -8.18
N GLU A 71 8.80 5.40 -8.39
CA GLU A 71 9.36 5.98 -9.61
C GLU A 71 10.85 5.69 -9.78
N VAL A 72 11.62 5.61 -8.70
CA VAL A 72 13.03 5.20 -8.77
C VAL A 72 13.13 3.76 -9.27
N GLY A 73 12.31 2.85 -8.74
CA GLY A 73 12.21 1.48 -9.22
C GLY A 73 11.82 1.40 -10.69
N ALA A 74 10.73 2.06 -11.08
CA ALA A 74 10.23 2.07 -12.45
C ALA A 74 11.25 2.67 -13.43
N HIS A 75 12.02 3.69 -13.04
CA HIS A 75 13.05 4.27 -13.91
C HIS A 75 14.18 3.29 -14.21
N TYR A 76 14.71 2.60 -13.20
CA TYR A 76 15.85 1.71 -13.37
C TYR A 76 15.46 0.29 -13.76
N THR A 77 14.18 -0.09 -13.67
CA THR A 77 13.72 -1.45 -13.34
C THR A 77 14.12 -1.84 -11.92
N TYR A 78 13.22 -2.52 -11.21
CA TYR A 78 13.40 -2.81 -9.78
C TYR A 78 14.67 -3.63 -9.51
N ALA A 79 15.00 -4.56 -10.40
CA ALA A 79 16.20 -5.39 -10.30
C ALA A 79 17.52 -4.64 -10.56
N ALA A 80 17.48 -3.46 -11.17
CA ALA A 80 18.69 -2.71 -11.57
C ALA A 80 18.85 -1.36 -10.86
N VAL A 81 18.06 -1.06 -9.83
CA VAL A 81 18.27 0.15 -9.01
C VAL A 81 19.66 0.08 -8.36
N PRO A 82 20.55 1.05 -8.59
CA PRO A 82 21.96 0.97 -8.18
C PRO A 82 22.18 1.37 -6.71
N TYR A 83 21.32 0.93 -5.79
CA TYR A 83 21.41 1.28 -4.36
C TYR A 83 22.73 0.84 -3.74
N ASP A 84 23.26 -0.30 -4.20
CA ASP A 84 24.47 -0.90 -3.66
C ASP A 84 25.71 -0.07 -4.03
N GLN A 85 25.73 0.47 -5.26
CA GLN A 85 26.77 1.39 -5.74
C GLN A 85 26.67 2.75 -5.04
N TRP A 86 25.45 3.26 -4.80
CA TRP A 86 25.25 4.48 -4.02
C TRP A 86 25.79 4.31 -2.60
N PHE A 87 25.50 3.18 -1.97
CA PHE A 87 26.01 2.85 -0.63
C PHE A 87 27.54 2.75 -0.63
N GLU A 88 28.12 2.03 -1.59
CA GLU A 88 29.57 1.92 -1.75
C GLU A 88 30.26 3.28 -1.93
N SER A 89 29.67 4.19 -2.72
CA SER A 89 30.23 5.53 -2.93
C SER A 89 30.35 6.36 -1.66
N ILE A 90 29.57 6.05 -0.62
CA ILE A 90 29.53 6.76 0.66
C ILE A 90 30.35 6.03 1.73
N PHE A 91 30.25 4.70 1.79
CA PHE A 91 30.79 3.88 2.90
C PHE A 91 32.03 3.05 2.52
N GLY A 92 32.38 2.97 1.24
CA GLY A 92 33.55 2.22 0.76
C GLY A 92 33.37 0.69 0.79
N CYS A 93 32.16 0.21 1.06
CA CYS A 93 31.76 -1.19 0.96
C CYS A 93 30.32 -1.27 0.43
N THR A 94 29.92 -2.40 -0.12
CA THR A 94 28.55 -2.57 -0.62
C THR A 94 27.59 -2.98 0.50
N PHE A 95 26.34 -2.53 0.45
CA PHE A 95 25.31 -2.93 1.42
C PHE A 95 25.09 -4.44 1.37
N ASN A 96 25.07 -5.01 0.16
CA ASN A 96 24.93 -6.44 -0.04
C ASN A 96 26.06 -7.25 0.59
N SER A 97 27.32 -6.78 0.53
CA SER A 97 28.45 -7.49 1.15
C SER A 97 28.35 -7.60 2.68
N ILE A 98 27.72 -6.61 3.34
CA ILE A 98 27.52 -6.62 4.79
C ILE A 98 26.59 -7.77 5.21
N PHE A 99 25.57 -8.04 4.40
CA PHE A 99 24.56 -9.07 4.68
C PHE A 99 24.78 -10.38 3.92
N GLY A 100 25.81 -10.46 3.07
CA GLY A 100 26.08 -11.62 2.21
C GLY A 100 25.00 -11.85 1.15
N TRP A 101 24.40 -10.78 0.64
CA TRP A 101 23.37 -10.86 -0.40
C TRP A 101 23.97 -10.91 -1.80
N GLU A 102 23.40 -11.76 -2.65
CA GLU A 102 23.89 -11.99 -4.01
C GLU A 102 23.04 -11.28 -5.07
N ARG A 103 21.86 -10.76 -4.70
CA ARG A 103 20.92 -10.11 -5.62
C ARG A 103 20.54 -8.69 -5.21
N ASN A 104 19.84 -7.98 -6.09
CA ASN A 104 19.24 -6.69 -5.79
C ASN A 104 17.98 -6.89 -4.93
N HIS A 105 17.90 -6.19 -3.79
CA HIS A 105 16.76 -6.25 -2.87
C HIS A 105 15.95 -4.95 -2.83
N PHE A 106 16.03 -4.11 -3.86
CA PHE A 106 15.25 -2.88 -3.93
C PHE A 106 13.75 -3.19 -3.92
N ASP A 107 13.33 -4.19 -4.68
CA ASP A 107 11.94 -4.63 -4.71
C ASP A 107 11.38 -4.98 -3.32
N ARG A 108 12.10 -5.81 -2.57
CA ARG A 108 11.82 -6.10 -1.15
C ARG A 108 11.70 -4.85 -0.28
N LEU A 109 12.54 -3.86 -0.51
CA LEU A 109 12.46 -2.58 0.19
C LEU A 109 11.17 -1.84 -0.19
N VAL A 110 10.76 -1.86 -1.46
CA VAL A 110 9.49 -1.28 -1.90
C VAL A 110 8.30 -2.00 -1.28
N HIS A 111 8.27 -3.34 -1.26
CA HIS A 111 7.21 -4.10 -0.61
C HIS A 111 7.12 -3.82 0.89
N PHE A 112 8.25 -3.82 1.60
CA PHE A 112 8.28 -3.37 3.00
C PHE A 112 7.75 -1.94 3.16
N SER A 113 8.17 -1.03 2.28
CA SER A 113 7.76 0.38 2.30
C SER A 113 6.29 0.56 1.93
N TYR A 114 5.71 -0.29 1.08
CA TYR A 114 4.28 -0.30 0.77
C TYR A 114 3.47 -0.49 2.05
N GLY A 115 3.81 -1.52 2.82
CA GLY A 115 3.22 -1.74 4.14
C GLY A 115 3.47 -0.59 5.11
N LEU A 116 4.72 -0.13 5.18
CA LEU A 116 5.14 0.91 6.13
C LEU A 116 4.47 2.27 5.85
N LEU A 117 4.27 2.61 4.59
CA LEU A 117 3.83 3.95 4.20
C LEU A 117 2.33 3.99 3.91
N LEU A 118 1.71 2.91 3.41
CA LEU A 118 0.30 2.95 2.99
C LEU A 118 -0.69 2.39 4.01
N ALA A 119 -0.26 1.59 4.99
CA ALA A 119 -1.17 1.06 6.01
C ALA A 119 -1.88 2.16 6.83
N TYR A 120 -1.20 3.29 7.11
CA TYR A 120 -1.82 4.42 7.82
C TYR A 120 -2.84 5.19 6.95
N PRO A 121 -2.53 5.59 5.70
CA PRO A 121 -3.52 6.13 4.78
C PRO A 121 -4.77 5.23 4.61
N ILE A 122 -4.57 3.92 4.48
CA ILE A 122 -5.67 2.94 4.40
C ILE A 122 -6.49 2.97 5.69
N ARG A 123 -5.82 2.99 6.86
CA ARG A 123 -6.49 3.15 8.16
C ARG A 123 -7.30 4.42 8.25
N GLU A 124 -6.78 5.55 7.76
CA GLU A 124 -7.51 6.81 7.73
C GLU A 124 -8.79 6.69 6.89
N LEU A 125 -8.71 6.07 5.71
CA LEU A 125 -9.87 5.82 4.86
C LEU A 125 -10.95 5.03 5.59
N PHE A 126 -10.57 3.92 6.24
CA PHE A 126 -11.49 3.08 7.00
C PHE A 126 -12.18 3.84 8.14
N HIS A 127 -11.44 4.62 8.92
CA HIS A 127 -12.03 5.43 10.00
C HIS A 127 -13.02 6.47 9.46
N ARG A 128 -12.72 7.06 8.30
CA ARG A 128 -13.49 8.19 7.77
C ARG A 128 -14.65 7.79 6.86
N VAL A 129 -14.60 6.61 6.26
CA VAL A 129 -15.63 6.10 5.32
C VAL A 129 -16.47 5.01 5.96
N ALA A 130 -15.84 4.04 6.63
CA ALA A 130 -16.52 2.89 7.22
C ALA A 130 -16.85 3.09 8.72
N ASN A 131 -16.40 4.20 9.32
CA ASN A 131 -16.59 4.51 10.74
C ASN A 131 -16.17 3.34 11.66
N VAL A 132 -15.10 2.64 11.30
CA VAL A 132 -14.54 1.56 12.11
C VAL A 132 -13.65 2.13 13.22
N SER A 133 -13.72 1.50 14.38
CA SER A 133 -13.00 1.88 15.59
C SER A 133 -12.48 0.64 16.32
N GLY A 134 -11.70 0.85 17.39
CA GLY A 134 -11.10 -0.23 18.18
C GLY A 134 -10.30 -1.23 17.33
N PHE A 135 -10.47 -2.53 17.59
CA PHE A 135 -9.69 -3.60 16.94
C PHE A 135 -9.83 -3.60 15.41
N TRP A 136 -11.05 -3.45 14.91
CA TRP A 136 -11.33 -3.46 13.47
C TRP A 136 -10.70 -2.28 12.74
N GLY A 137 -10.45 -1.17 13.44
CA GLY A 137 -9.69 -0.03 12.92
C GLY A 137 -8.19 -0.30 12.71
N TYR A 138 -7.66 -1.43 13.19
CA TYR A 138 -6.28 -1.87 12.93
C TYR A 138 -6.23 -3.12 12.07
N PHE A 139 -7.16 -4.05 12.28
CA PHE A 139 -7.21 -5.29 11.53
C PHE A 139 -7.57 -5.09 10.05
N LEU A 140 -8.59 -4.28 9.73
CA LEU A 140 -9.03 -4.10 8.33
C LEU A 140 -7.97 -3.41 7.45
N PRO A 141 -7.26 -2.37 7.91
CA PRO A 141 -6.16 -1.81 7.13
C PRO A 141 -5.01 -2.80 6.90
N LEU A 142 -4.71 -3.64 7.89
CA LEU A 142 -3.72 -4.72 7.75
C LEU A 142 -4.18 -5.71 6.68
N ASP A 143 -5.42 -6.20 6.78
CA ASP A 143 -6.02 -7.16 5.84
C ASP A 143 -6.06 -6.62 4.41
N VAL A 144 -6.45 -5.35 4.22
CA VAL A 144 -6.40 -4.70 2.90
C VAL A 144 -4.97 -4.58 2.39
N THR A 145 -4.01 -4.23 3.24
CA THR A 145 -2.61 -4.12 2.81
C THR A 145 -2.05 -5.48 2.38
N MET A 146 -2.34 -6.54 3.14
CA MET A 146 -1.94 -7.91 2.81
C MET A 146 -2.60 -8.42 1.53
N SER A 147 -3.92 -8.27 1.41
CA SER A 147 -4.67 -8.75 0.24
C SER A 147 -4.31 -7.99 -1.03
N THR A 148 -4.07 -6.68 -0.96
CA THR A 148 -3.62 -5.89 -2.12
C THR A 148 -2.18 -6.21 -2.51
N SER A 149 -1.29 -6.49 -1.55
CA SER A 149 0.04 -7.02 -1.85
C SER A 149 -0.04 -8.35 -2.59
N MET A 150 -0.87 -9.29 -2.11
CA MET A 150 -1.09 -10.55 -2.80
C MET A 150 -1.66 -10.36 -4.22
N ILE A 151 -2.62 -9.44 -4.39
CA ILE A 151 -3.17 -9.13 -5.72
C ILE A 151 -2.09 -8.57 -6.64
N PHE A 152 -1.14 -7.78 -6.12
CA PHE A 152 -0.02 -7.26 -6.90
C PHE A 152 0.88 -8.39 -7.42
N GLU A 153 1.28 -9.34 -6.57
CA GLU A 153 2.04 -10.53 -7.01
C GLU A 153 1.32 -11.33 -8.09
N LEU A 154 -0.02 -11.42 -8.00
CA LEU A 154 -0.83 -12.08 -9.02
C LEU A 154 -0.84 -11.30 -10.34
N PHE A 155 -0.75 -9.97 -10.30
CA PHE A 155 -0.58 -9.15 -11.50
C PHE A 155 0.80 -9.35 -12.14
N GLU A 156 1.86 -9.47 -11.35
CA GLU A 156 3.21 -9.76 -11.86
C GLU A 156 3.28 -11.14 -12.49
N TRP A 157 2.70 -12.15 -11.85
CA TRP A 157 2.55 -13.47 -12.46
C TRP A 157 1.76 -13.38 -13.78
N ALA A 158 0.63 -12.67 -13.80
CA ALA A 158 -0.15 -12.48 -15.01
C ALA A 158 0.61 -11.72 -16.11
N ALA A 159 1.47 -10.76 -15.76
CA ALA A 159 2.31 -10.05 -16.72
C ALA A 159 3.27 -11.00 -17.43
N VAL A 160 3.86 -11.97 -16.73
CA VAL A 160 4.66 -13.02 -17.37
C VAL A 160 3.84 -13.87 -18.33
N GLU A 161 2.66 -14.32 -17.91
CA GLU A 161 1.78 -15.16 -18.74
C GLU A 161 1.29 -14.43 -20.01
N LEU A 162 1.07 -13.11 -19.94
CA LEU A 162 0.52 -12.31 -21.04
C LEU A 162 1.59 -11.75 -21.98
N PHE A 163 2.68 -11.21 -21.44
CA PHE A 163 3.70 -10.52 -22.24
C PHE A 163 4.87 -11.44 -22.61
N GLY A 164 5.21 -12.40 -21.74
CA GLY A 164 6.34 -13.32 -21.93
C GLY A 164 7.68 -12.62 -22.15
N GLY A 165 8.69 -13.42 -22.53
CA GLY A 165 10.02 -12.93 -22.91
C GLY A 165 10.72 -12.12 -21.82
N ASP A 166 11.62 -11.23 -22.26
CA ASP A 166 12.43 -10.40 -21.35
C ASP A 166 11.58 -9.38 -20.59
N LEU A 167 10.49 -8.87 -21.18
CA LEU A 167 9.60 -7.89 -20.55
C LEU A 167 8.87 -8.48 -19.33
N GLY A 168 8.27 -9.67 -19.49
CA GLY A 168 7.60 -10.34 -18.37
C GLY A 168 8.59 -10.69 -17.25
N ILE A 169 9.78 -11.20 -17.59
CA ILE A 169 10.81 -11.54 -16.61
C ILE A 169 11.34 -10.30 -15.87
N ALA A 170 11.52 -9.18 -16.58
CA ALA A 170 11.94 -7.92 -15.99
C ALA A 170 10.91 -7.40 -14.97
N TYR A 171 9.62 -7.35 -15.37
CA TYR A 171 8.54 -6.90 -14.50
C TYR A 171 8.34 -7.83 -13.29
N LEU A 172 8.44 -9.15 -13.47
CA LEU A 172 8.30 -10.11 -12.35
C LEU A 172 9.46 -10.02 -11.35
N GLY A 173 10.63 -9.54 -11.74
CA GLY A 173 11.70 -9.18 -10.78
C GLY A 173 12.32 -10.31 -9.93
N THR A 174 11.94 -11.59 -10.12
CA THR A 174 12.35 -12.69 -9.21
C THR A 174 13.85 -12.86 -9.04
N GLN A 175 14.65 -12.49 -10.04
CA GLN A 175 16.11 -12.70 -10.06
C GLN A 175 16.50 -14.14 -9.66
N GLY A 176 15.67 -15.13 -10.01
CA GLY A 176 15.88 -16.55 -9.69
C GLY A 176 15.42 -17.00 -8.29
N ASP A 177 14.82 -16.13 -7.48
CA ASP A 177 14.25 -16.50 -6.18
C ASP A 177 12.84 -17.09 -6.34
N ILE A 178 12.72 -18.41 -6.16
CA ILE A 178 11.42 -19.10 -6.25
C ILE A 178 10.40 -18.69 -5.17
N TRP A 179 10.87 -18.01 -4.11
CA TRP A 179 10.05 -17.56 -3.00
C TRP A 179 9.84 -16.05 -3.00
N ASP A 180 10.16 -15.33 -4.09
CA ASP A 180 10.13 -13.86 -4.11
C ASP A 180 8.78 -13.33 -3.66
N ALA A 181 7.71 -13.67 -4.39
CA ALA A 181 6.35 -13.24 -4.05
C ALA A 181 5.93 -13.52 -2.60
N HIS A 182 6.38 -14.64 -2.02
CA HIS A 182 6.08 -14.97 -0.62
C HIS A 182 6.82 -14.04 0.35
N LYS A 183 8.08 -13.73 0.05
CA LYS A 183 8.92 -12.81 0.84
C LYS A 183 8.42 -11.38 0.68
N ASP A 184 8.00 -10.98 -0.51
CA ASP A 184 7.51 -9.65 -0.83
C ASP A 184 6.18 -9.37 -0.14
N MET A 185 5.21 -10.28 -0.23
CA MET A 185 3.98 -10.25 0.60
C MET A 185 4.28 -10.25 2.10
N GLY A 186 5.26 -11.04 2.54
CA GLY A 186 5.70 -11.10 3.93
C GLY A 186 6.25 -9.75 4.42
N LEU A 187 7.08 -9.10 3.62
CA LEU A 187 7.68 -7.81 3.93
C LEU A 187 6.64 -6.68 3.94
N ALA A 188 5.71 -6.68 2.99
CA ALA A 188 4.56 -5.77 3.01
C ALA A 188 3.73 -5.93 4.28
N THR A 189 3.49 -7.17 4.71
CA THR A 189 2.79 -7.47 5.96
C THR A 189 3.55 -6.92 7.18
N ILE A 190 4.87 -7.15 7.25
CA ILE A 190 5.69 -6.66 8.37
C ILE A 190 5.69 -5.13 8.42
N GLY A 191 5.87 -4.44 7.28
CA GLY A 191 5.80 -2.98 7.22
C GLY A 191 4.45 -2.43 7.71
N ALA A 192 3.35 -3.08 7.33
CA ALA A 192 2.01 -2.71 7.79
C ALA A 192 1.85 -2.90 9.30
N ILE A 193 2.32 -4.03 9.85
CA ILE A 193 2.29 -4.31 11.29
C ILE A 193 3.08 -3.23 12.05
N VAL A 194 4.29 -2.89 11.61
CA VAL A 194 5.10 -1.84 12.26
C VAL A 194 4.33 -0.52 12.34
N THR A 195 3.76 -0.07 11.23
CA THR A 195 2.98 1.18 11.16
C THR A 195 1.77 1.17 12.09
N LEU A 196 1.04 0.07 12.11
CA LEU A 196 -0.18 -0.07 12.90
C LEU A 196 0.15 -0.21 14.40
N LEU A 197 1.26 -0.86 14.76
CA LEU A 197 1.76 -0.89 16.13
C LEU A 197 2.18 0.50 16.62
N ILE A 198 2.94 1.25 15.81
CA ILE A 198 3.30 2.64 16.13
C ILE A 198 2.03 3.48 16.33
N THR A 199 1.07 3.35 15.42
CA THR A 199 -0.22 4.05 15.51
C THR A 199 -0.99 3.67 16.77
N ALA A 200 -1.04 2.38 17.12
CA ALA A 200 -1.70 1.88 18.32
C ALA A 200 -1.02 2.39 19.59
N LEU A 201 0.32 2.40 19.65
CA LEU A 201 1.08 2.92 20.78
C LEU A 201 0.86 4.43 20.98
N ILE A 202 0.79 5.20 19.90
CA ILE A 202 0.46 6.64 19.95
C ILE A 202 -0.96 6.81 20.49
N ASN A 203 -1.93 6.08 19.94
CA ASN A 203 -3.33 6.18 20.36
C ASN A 203 -3.55 5.71 21.80
N MET A 204 -2.85 4.66 22.27
CA MET A 204 -2.85 4.24 23.68
C MET A 204 -2.42 5.36 24.63
N ARG A 205 -1.49 6.22 24.21
CA ARG A 205 -1.01 7.33 25.02
C ARG A 205 -1.93 8.55 24.98
N LEU A 206 -2.59 8.78 23.84
CA LEU A 206 -3.40 9.99 23.62
C LEU A 206 -4.88 9.81 23.96
N GLN A 207 -5.43 8.60 23.78
CA GLN A 207 -6.86 8.30 23.97
C GLN A 207 -7.08 7.63 25.33
N ARG A 208 -7.95 8.22 26.15
CA ARG A 208 -8.26 7.72 27.50
C ARG A 208 -9.06 6.41 27.49
N ASP A 209 -9.82 6.17 26.43
CA ASP A 209 -10.77 5.07 26.27
C ASP A 209 -10.30 4.00 25.28
N PHE A 210 -9.05 4.05 24.82
CA PHE A 210 -8.46 3.10 23.88
C PHE A 210 -8.76 1.63 24.25
N ALA A 211 -8.46 1.25 25.49
CA ALA A 211 -8.67 -0.13 25.96
C ALA A 211 -10.15 -0.55 25.94
N LYS A 212 -11.05 0.41 26.20
CA LYS A 212 -12.49 0.19 26.15
C LYS A 212 -12.96 -0.01 24.70
N GLU A 213 -12.53 0.82 23.75
CA GLU A 213 -12.86 0.65 22.33
C GLU A 213 -12.38 -0.69 21.77
N MET A 214 -11.17 -1.11 22.14
CA MET A 214 -10.62 -2.41 21.75
C MET A 214 -11.49 -3.57 22.26
N LYS A 215 -11.94 -3.51 23.52
CA LYS A 215 -12.83 -4.53 24.10
C LYS A 215 -14.23 -4.50 23.47
N ASP A 216 -14.77 -3.30 23.23
CA ASP A 216 -16.11 -3.12 22.69
C ASP A 216 -16.22 -3.61 21.23
N SER A 217 -15.10 -3.71 20.51
CA SER A 217 -15.03 -4.26 19.14
C SER A 217 -15.47 -5.72 19.02
N PHE A 218 -15.41 -6.49 20.11
CA PHE A 218 -15.79 -7.90 20.14
C PHE A 218 -17.15 -8.15 20.80
N LYS A 219 -17.87 -7.09 21.16
CA LYS A 219 -19.24 -7.23 21.66
C LYS A 219 -20.19 -7.62 20.54
N ILE A 220 -21.01 -8.63 20.80
CA ILE A 220 -22.11 -9.03 19.92
C ILE A 220 -23.12 -7.88 19.87
N LYS A 221 -23.33 -7.32 18.67
CA LYS A 221 -24.27 -6.21 18.44
C LYS A 221 -25.70 -6.69 18.20
N GLU A 222 -25.84 -7.85 17.57
CA GLU A 222 -27.12 -8.53 17.30
C GLU A 222 -26.99 -9.97 17.79
N SER A 223 -27.87 -10.39 18.69
CA SER A 223 -27.81 -11.72 19.32
C SER A 223 -28.47 -12.79 18.46
N LYS A 224 -29.33 -12.40 17.53
CA LYS A 224 -29.97 -13.34 16.59
C LYS A 224 -29.00 -13.74 15.48
N PRO A 225 -28.97 -15.02 15.09
CA PRO A 225 -28.26 -15.44 13.89
C PRO A 225 -28.81 -14.70 12.65
N LEU A 226 -27.90 -14.18 11.82
CA LEU A 226 -28.25 -13.54 10.55
C LEU A 226 -28.47 -14.61 9.47
N GLY A 227 -27.86 -14.45 8.28
CA GLY A 227 -27.83 -15.49 7.25
C GLY A 227 -29.22 -15.96 6.80
N GLU A 228 -29.38 -17.27 6.68
CA GLU A 228 -30.61 -17.90 6.18
C GLU A 228 -31.82 -17.69 7.10
N GLN A 229 -31.60 -17.51 8.40
CA GLN A 229 -32.69 -17.29 9.38
C GLN A 229 -33.28 -15.89 9.22
N GLU A 230 -32.41 -14.88 9.11
CA GLU A 230 -32.82 -13.50 8.89
C GLU A 230 -33.44 -13.29 7.51
N ILE A 231 -32.91 -13.95 6.46
CA ILE A 231 -33.52 -13.97 5.13
C ILE A 231 -34.95 -14.54 5.20
N LYS A 232 -35.17 -15.66 5.90
CA LYS A 232 -36.51 -16.23 6.09
C LYS A 232 -37.45 -15.28 6.83
N ARG A 233 -36.99 -14.60 7.88
CA ARG A 233 -37.79 -13.59 8.61
C ARG A 233 -38.24 -12.45 7.68
N MET A 234 -37.31 -11.86 6.93
CA MET A 234 -37.61 -10.78 5.99
C MET A 234 -38.58 -11.23 4.89
N LEU A 235 -38.44 -12.46 4.38
CA LEU A 235 -39.36 -13.02 3.38
C LEU A 235 -40.77 -13.23 3.93
N ASN A 236 -40.90 -13.67 5.18
CA ASN A 236 -42.20 -13.83 5.82
C ASN A 236 -42.87 -12.47 6.10
N GLU A 237 -42.13 -11.49 6.61
CA GLU A 237 -42.64 -10.12 6.82
C GLU A 237 -43.15 -9.48 5.53
N LYS A 238 -42.46 -9.73 4.40
CA LYS A 238 -42.89 -9.25 3.09
C LYS A 238 -44.18 -9.93 2.60
N LYS A 239 -44.41 -11.20 2.94
CA LYS A 239 -45.65 -11.93 2.58
C LYS A 239 -46.83 -11.47 3.43
N ASP A 240 -46.60 -11.22 4.71
CA ASP A 240 -47.64 -10.83 5.65
C ASP A 240 -48.05 -9.36 5.47
N GLY A 241 -47.13 -8.47 5.07
CA GLY A 241 -47.43 -7.07 4.73
C GLY A 241 -48.08 -6.86 3.36
N GLN A 242 -48.29 -7.91 2.57
CA GLN A 242 -49.02 -7.88 1.29
C GLN A 242 -50.46 -8.44 1.42
N ARG A 243 -50.88 -8.85 2.61
CA ARG A 243 -52.25 -9.29 2.94
C ARG A 243 -52.99 -8.20 3.70
#